data_AF-A0AAD9EEX7-F1
#
_entry.id   AF-A0AAD9EEX7-F1
#
_cell.length_a   1.000
_cell.length_b   1.000
_cell.length_c   1.000
_cell.angle_alpha   90.00
_cell.angle_beta   90.00
_cell.angle_gamma   90.00
#
_symmetry.space_group_name_H-M   'P 1'
#
loop_
_entity.id
_entity.type
_entity.pdbx_description
1 polymer ?
#
loop_
_entity_poly.entity_id
_entity_poly.type
_entity_poly.pdbx_seq_one_letter_code
_entity_poly.pdbx_strand_id
1 'polypeptide(L)'
;MLVDDWENITKNNQLVPLPHPHPVDEILNDYLAFEKPNREDGSANMDILEEVLAGLREYFEKSLSRILLYRFERPQYHEIRKVWEKAGENDKNKSVCDTYGSEHLCRLMVSLPELVAQTNMDSQSVGRLREELSKFTVWLGKHAKNYFVSEYETPSQEYIDKARGF
;
A
#
# COMPACT_ATOMS: atom_id res chain seq x y z
N MET A 1 -1.45 11.14 10.69
CA MET A 1 -1.04 10.51 9.42
C MET A 1 -2.23 10.01 8.62
N LEU A 2 -2.96 8.97 9.05
CA LEU A 2 -4.16 8.51 8.31
C LEU A 2 -5.35 9.48 8.35
N VAL A 3 -5.52 10.20 9.47
CA VAL A 3 -6.52 11.28 9.55
C VAL A 3 -6.17 12.39 8.57
N ASP A 4 -4.90 12.80 8.53
CA ASP A 4 -4.40 13.84 7.62
C ASP A 4 -4.54 13.41 6.14
N ASP A 5 -4.22 12.15 5.82
CA ASP A 5 -4.43 11.56 4.48
C ASP A 5 -5.89 11.64 4.04
N TRP A 6 -6.82 11.26 4.93
CA TRP A 6 -8.25 11.38 4.67
C TRP A 6 -8.67 12.85 4.47
N GLU A 7 -8.19 13.79 5.28
CA GLU A 7 -8.51 15.21 5.13
C GLU A 7 -7.97 15.79 3.82
N ASN A 8 -6.71 15.47 3.47
CA ASN A 8 -6.08 15.96 2.25
C ASN A 8 -6.84 15.52 1.01
N ILE A 9 -7.30 14.27 0.96
CA ILE A 9 -7.99 13.74 -0.22
C ILE A 9 -9.45 14.14 -0.26
N THR A 10 -10.16 14.08 0.87
CA THR A 10 -11.62 14.25 0.89
C THR A 10 -12.07 15.69 1.11
N LYS A 11 -11.31 16.50 1.85
CA LYS A 11 -11.65 17.91 2.13
C LYS A 11 -10.84 18.87 1.27
N ASN A 12 -9.54 18.61 1.13
CA ASN A 12 -8.64 19.54 0.43
C ASN A 12 -8.54 19.26 -1.08
N ASN A 13 -9.17 18.18 -1.58
CA ASN A 13 -9.12 17.75 -2.97
C ASN A 13 -7.69 17.57 -3.49
N GLN A 14 -6.79 17.04 -2.66
CA GLN A 14 -5.42 16.74 -3.05
C GLN A 14 -5.24 15.26 -3.36
N LEU A 15 -4.15 14.92 -4.05
CA LEU A 15 -3.81 13.55 -4.41
C LEU A 15 -2.37 13.24 -4.00
N VAL A 16 -2.12 11.97 -3.68
CA VAL A 16 -0.76 11.46 -3.58
C VAL A 16 -0.13 11.51 -4.98
N PRO A 17 1.10 12.02 -5.15
CA PRO A 17 1.81 12.01 -6.43
C PRO A 17 2.06 10.57 -6.87
N LEU A 18 1.71 10.26 -8.13
CA LEU A 18 1.90 8.94 -8.73
C LEU A 18 2.62 9.07 -10.09
N PRO A 19 3.60 8.18 -10.41
CA PRO A 19 4.07 7.05 -9.59
C PRO A 19 4.76 7.50 -8.31
N HIS A 20 4.53 6.76 -7.22
CA HIS A 20 5.06 7.09 -5.92
C HIS A 20 6.60 6.97 -5.91
N PRO A 21 7.34 7.88 -5.25
CA PRO A 21 8.81 7.83 -5.22
C PRO A 21 9.36 6.59 -4.50
N HIS A 22 8.61 6.04 -3.55
CA HIS A 22 8.94 4.82 -2.82
C HIS A 22 7.78 3.83 -2.87
N PRO A 23 7.67 3.01 -3.92
CA PRO A 23 6.53 2.11 -4.09
C PRO A 23 6.42 1.06 -2.98
N VAL A 24 5.24 0.48 -2.81
CA VAL A 24 5.00 -0.61 -1.84
C VAL A 24 5.99 -1.76 -2.01
N ASP A 25 6.31 -2.13 -3.26
CA ASP A 25 7.30 -3.16 -3.54
C ASP A 25 8.69 -2.85 -2.96
N GLU A 26 9.12 -1.59 -3.01
CA GLU A 26 10.37 -1.12 -2.41
C GLU A 26 10.28 -1.20 -0.88
N ILE A 27 9.20 -0.69 -0.29
CA ILE A 27 8.99 -0.68 1.16
C ILE A 27 9.03 -2.08 1.75
N LEU A 28 8.35 -3.05 1.11
CA LEU A 28 8.31 -4.43 1.57
C LEU A 28 9.66 -5.14 1.39
N ASN A 29 10.40 -4.83 0.32
CA ASN A 29 11.76 -5.34 0.11
C ASN A 29 12.74 -4.79 1.15
N ASP A 30 12.66 -3.50 1.46
CA ASP A 30 13.50 -2.85 2.46
C ASP A 30 13.25 -3.43 3.85
N TYR A 31 11.98 -3.69 4.19
CA TYR A 31 11.65 -4.35 5.46
C TYR A 31 12.17 -5.78 5.52
N LEU A 32 12.06 -6.55 4.43
CA LEU A 32 12.63 -7.89 4.34
C LEU A 32 14.16 -7.86 4.54
N ALA A 33 14.84 -6.92 3.89
CA ALA A 33 16.28 -6.72 4.03
C ALA A 33 16.69 -6.28 5.44
N PHE A 34 15.85 -5.52 6.13
CA PHE A 34 16.06 -5.12 7.52
C PHE A 34 15.90 -6.30 8.50
N GLU A 35 14.92 -7.17 8.27
CA GLU A 35 14.64 -8.30 9.16
C GLU A 35 15.57 -9.50 8.93
N LYS A 36 16.04 -9.71 7.69
CA LYS A 36 16.86 -10.87 7.31
C LYS A 36 18.10 -11.09 8.21
N PRO A 37 18.91 -10.06 8.56
CA PRO A 37 20.05 -10.24 9.46
C PRO A 37 19.68 -10.61 10.91
N ASN A 38 18.42 -10.38 11.30
CA ASN A 38 17.92 -10.64 12.66
C ASN A 38 17.26 -12.02 12.78
N ARG A 39 17.19 -12.79 11.70
CA ARG A 39 16.56 -14.11 11.63
C ARG A 39 17.57 -15.13 11.11
N GLU A 40 17.44 -16.37 11.59
CA GLU A 40 18.25 -17.47 11.09
C GLU A 40 17.74 -17.88 9.69
N ASP A 41 18.65 -18.00 8.72
CA ASP A 41 18.33 -18.41 7.36
C ASP A 41 17.69 -19.82 7.36
N GLY A 42 16.55 -19.96 6.68
CA GLY A 42 15.79 -21.22 6.63
C GLY A 42 15.03 -21.55 7.92
N SER A 43 14.91 -20.61 8.86
CA SER A 43 14.05 -20.77 10.03
C SER A 43 12.58 -20.58 9.68
N ALA A 44 11.69 -21.24 10.42
CA ALA A 44 10.25 -21.06 10.28
C ALA A 44 9.80 -19.59 10.47
N ASN A 45 10.55 -18.79 11.24
CA ASN A 45 10.27 -17.37 11.41
C ASN A 45 10.59 -16.55 10.15
N MET A 46 11.58 -16.97 9.36
CA MET A 46 11.88 -16.35 8.07
C MET A 46 10.82 -16.72 7.04
N ASP A 47 10.43 -18.00 6.96
CA ASP A 47 9.38 -18.46 6.04
C ASP A 47 8.06 -17.72 6.28
N ILE A 48 7.67 -17.57 7.55
CA ILE A 48 6.46 -16.82 7.94
C ILE A 48 6.56 -15.36 7.49
N LEU A 49 7.73 -14.71 7.61
CA LEU A 49 7.90 -13.33 7.15
C LEU A 49 7.68 -13.22 5.65
N GLU A 50 8.32 -14.10 4.88
CA GLU A 50 8.21 -14.11 3.42
C GLU A 50 6.77 -14.35 2.98
N GLU A 51 6.06 -15.28 3.62
CA GLU A 51 4.63 -15.53 3.39
C GLU A 51 3.77 -14.30 3.73
N VAL A 52 4.02 -13.64 4.86
CA VAL A 52 3.27 -12.43 5.25
C VAL A 52 3.49 -11.30 4.25
N LEU A 53 4.73 -11.06 3.82
CA LEU A 53 5.03 -10.00 2.86
C LEU A 53 4.49 -10.31 1.46
N ALA A 54 4.55 -11.58 1.03
CA ALA A 54 3.92 -12.02 -0.21
C ALA A 54 2.40 -11.84 -0.16
N GLY A 55 1.77 -12.21 0.96
CA GLY A 55 0.36 -11.98 1.21
C GLY A 55 -0.01 -10.50 1.16
N LEU A 56 0.77 -9.63 1.81
CA LEU A 56 0.56 -8.18 1.77
C LEU A 56 0.59 -7.63 0.34
N ARG A 57 1.54 -8.05 -0.50
CA ARG A 57 1.58 -7.66 -1.92
C ARG A 57 0.31 -8.08 -2.65
N GLU A 58 -0.04 -9.36 -2.55
CA GLU A 58 -1.20 -9.90 -3.24
C GLU A 58 -2.51 -9.23 -2.81
N TYR A 59 -2.67 -9.01 -1.49
CA TYR A 59 -3.82 -8.31 -0.95
C TYR A 59 -3.86 -6.85 -1.39
N PHE A 60 -2.72 -6.15 -1.38
CA PHE A 60 -2.66 -4.77 -1.83
C PHE A 60 -3.05 -4.64 -3.32
N GLU A 61 -2.49 -5.49 -4.17
CA GLU A 61 -2.78 -5.54 -5.61
C GLU A 61 -4.27 -5.74 -5.88
N LYS A 62 -4.91 -6.67 -5.15
CA LYS A 62 -6.34 -7.00 -5.34
C LYS A 62 -7.29 -5.99 -4.68
N SER A 63 -6.87 -5.36 -3.58
CA SER A 63 -7.74 -4.56 -2.72
C SER A 63 -7.75 -3.09 -3.09
N LEU A 64 -6.69 -2.56 -3.71
CA LEU A 64 -6.55 -1.13 -4.00
C LEU A 64 -7.79 -0.57 -4.71
N SER A 65 -8.09 -1.11 -5.89
CA SER A 65 -9.21 -0.66 -6.71
C SER A 65 -10.60 -0.94 -6.11
N ARG A 66 -10.69 -1.74 -5.05
CA ARG A 66 -11.97 -2.15 -4.45
C ARG A 66 -12.28 -1.31 -3.23
N ILE A 67 -11.37 -1.31 -2.25
CA ILE A 67 -11.63 -0.83 -0.90
C ILE A 67 -10.66 0.24 -0.40
N LEU A 68 -9.52 0.47 -1.06
CA LEU A 68 -8.49 1.40 -0.53
C LEU A 68 -8.56 2.82 -1.11
N LEU A 69 -9.17 3.00 -2.29
CA LEU A 69 -9.29 4.30 -2.95
C LEU A 69 -10.56 5.04 -2.55
N TYR A 70 -10.39 6.30 -2.13
CA TYR A 70 -11.48 7.24 -1.99
C TYR A 70 -12.08 7.60 -3.35
N ARG A 71 -13.32 8.11 -3.35
CA ARG A 71 -14.04 8.48 -4.58
C ARG A 71 -13.24 9.46 -5.44
N PHE A 72 -12.54 10.41 -4.80
CA PHE A 72 -11.74 11.44 -5.48
C PHE A 72 -10.51 10.89 -6.22
N GLU A 73 -9.98 9.72 -5.80
CA GLU A 73 -8.81 9.07 -6.43
C GLU A 73 -9.19 8.17 -7.63
N ARG A 74 -10.50 7.91 -7.83
CA ARG A 74 -10.98 6.98 -8.88
C ARG A 74 -10.58 7.40 -10.30
N PRO A 75 -10.66 8.69 -10.70
CA PRO A 75 -10.18 9.10 -12.01
C PRO A 75 -8.68 8.91 -12.19
N GLN A 76 -7.86 9.22 -11.17
CA GLN A 76 -6.40 9.01 -11.19
C GLN A 76 -6.06 7.54 -11.41
N TYR A 77 -6.71 6.63 -10.67
CA TYR A 77 -6.53 5.18 -10.86
C TYR A 77 -6.89 4.73 -12.28
N HIS A 78 -7.97 5.26 -12.85
CA HIS A 78 -8.38 4.90 -14.22
C HIS A 78 -7.36 5.34 -15.27
N GLU A 79 -6.75 6.52 -15.13
CA GLU A 79 -5.69 6.96 -16.05
C GLU A 79 -4.41 6.14 -15.88
N ILE A 80 -4.01 5.86 -14.64
CA ILE A 80 -2.85 5.01 -14.33
C ILE A 80 -3.01 3.61 -14.93
N ARG A 81 -4.21 3.03 -14.81
CA ARG A 81 -4.49 1.71 -15.40
C ARG A 81 -4.31 1.70 -16.93
N LYS A 82 -4.70 2.77 -17.63
CA LYS A 82 -4.45 2.88 -19.08
C LYS A 82 -2.96 2.98 -19.41
N VAL A 83 -2.16 3.55 -18.51
CA VAL A 83 -0.69 3.59 -18.65
C VAL A 83 -0.15 2.17 -18.51
N TRP A 84 -0.58 1.41 -17.49
CA TRP A 84 -0.19 0.01 -17.31
C TRP A 84 -0.54 -0.87 -18.51
N GLU A 85 -1.75 -0.70 -19.07
CA GLU A 85 -2.20 -1.44 -20.26
C GLU A 85 -1.37 -1.15 -21.52
N LYS A 86 -0.70 0.01 -21.58
CA LYS A 86 0.16 0.43 -22.69
C LYS A 86 1.65 0.18 -22.43
N ALA A 87 2.01 -0.16 -21.20
CA ALA A 87 3.39 -0.35 -20.79
C ALA A 87 3.99 -1.61 -21.44
N GLY A 88 5.15 -1.47 -22.08
CA GLY A 88 5.90 -2.60 -22.66
C GLY A 88 6.77 -3.29 -21.61
N GLU A 89 7.33 -4.47 -21.91
CA GLU A 89 8.07 -5.32 -20.94
C GLU A 89 9.20 -4.61 -20.15
N ASN A 90 9.76 -3.51 -20.67
CA ASN A 90 10.85 -2.77 -20.01
C ASN A 90 10.42 -1.52 -19.20
N ASP A 91 9.14 -1.14 -19.24
CA ASP A 91 8.66 0.02 -18.48
C ASP A 91 8.60 -0.27 -16.97
N LYS A 92 8.90 0.73 -16.16
CA LYS A 92 8.73 0.69 -14.70
C LYS A 92 7.28 1.06 -14.35
N ASN A 93 6.79 0.63 -13.19
CA ASN A 93 5.49 1.02 -12.61
C ASN A 93 4.28 0.48 -13.41
N LYS A 94 4.12 -0.85 -13.46
CA LYS A 94 3.09 -1.59 -14.21
C LYS A 94 1.99 -2.22 -13.37
N SER A 95 2.17 -2.22 -12.05
CA SER A 95 1.29 -2.88 -11.10
C SER A 95 0.87 -1.90 -10.02
N VAL A 96 -0.06 -2.32 -9.17
CA VAL A 96 -0.44 -1.52 -8.01
C VAL A 96 0.75 -1.39 -7.05
N CYS A 97 1.46 -2.49 -6.79
CA CYS A 97 2.55 -2.51 -5.82
C CYS A 97 3.78 -1.68 -6.21
N ASP A 98 4.03 -1.50 -7.51
CA ASP A 98 5.16 -0.70 -8.02
C ASP A 98 4.78 0.77 -8.34
N THR A 99 3.50 1.14 -8.24
CA THR A 99 3.03 2.50 -8.54
C THR A 99 2.59 3.26 -7.29
N TYR A 100 1.97 2.60 -6.32
CA TYR A 100 1.41 3.23 -5.11
C TYR A 100 2.36 3.12 -3.91
N GLY A 101 2.14 3.97 -2.90
CA GLY A 101 3.05 4.15 -1.76
C GLY A 101 2.48 3.78 -0.39
N SER A 102 3.10 4.35 0.64
CA SER A 102 2.83 4.06 2.05
C SER A 102 1.44 4.47 2.51
N GLU A 103 0.89 5.55 1.95
CA GLU A 103 -0.41 6.10 2.31
C GLU A 103 -1.49 5.04 2.08
N HIS A 104 -1.51 4.46 0.87
CA HIS A 104 -2.45 3.40 0.49
C HIS A 104 -2.16 2.09 1.21
N LEU A 105 -0.89 1.75 1.44
CA LEU A 105 -0.52 0.57 2.20
C LEU A 105 -1.05 0.64 3.64
N CYS A 106 -0.95 1.80 4.29
CA CYS A 106 -1.49 1.97 5.64
C CYS A 106 -3.01 1.84 5.68
N ARG A 107 -3.74 2.23 4.62
CA ARG A 107 -5.18 1.95 4.52
C ARG A 107 -5.46 0.45 4.50
N LEU A 108 -4.65 -0.33 3.78
CA LEU A 108 -4.75 -1.80 3.80
C LEU A 108 -4.57 -2.32 5.23
N MET A 109 -3.54 -1.84 5.95
CA MET A 109 -3.28 -2.28 7.33
C MET A 109 -4.47 -2.07 8.27
N VAL A 110 -5.26 -1.00 8.06
CA VAL A 110 -6.48 -0.74 8.84
C VAL A 110 -7.62 -1.68 8.44
N SER A 111 -7.71 -2.07 7.17
CA SER A 111 -8.74 -3.02 6.68
C SER A 111 -8.39 -4.49 6.92
N LEU A 112 -7.11 -4.83 7.15
CA LEU A 112 -6.65 -6.22 7.33
C LEU A 112 -7.38 -6.99 8.42
N PRO A 113 -7.68 -6.45 9.62
CA PRO A 113 -8.41 -7.20 10.64
C PRO A 113 -9.77 -7.71 10.15
N GLU A 114 -10.48 -6.90 9.36
CA GLU A 114 -11.77 -7.28 8.78
C GLU A 114 -11.61 -8.33 7.67
N LEU A 115 -10.55 -8.21 6.85
CA LEU A 115 -10.23 -9.19 5.81
C LEU A 115 -9.82 -10.55 6.40
N VAL A 116 -9.00 -10.54 7.46
CA VAL A 116 -8.56 -11.77 8.15
C VAL A 116 -9.73 -12.47 8.83
N ALA A 117 -10.69 -11.72 9.38
CA ALA A 117 -11.90 -12.28 9.97
C ALA A 117 -12.79 -13.05 8.97
N GLN A 118 -12.61 -12.84 7.66
CA GLN A 118 -13.32 -13.55 6.60
C GLN A 118 -12.59 -14.81 6.10
N THR A 119 -11.43 -15.13 6.68
CA THR A 119 -10.63 -16.32 6.34
C THR A 119 -10.89 -17.47 7.31
N ASN A 120 -10.60 -18.70 6.87
CA ASN A 120 -10.67 -19.90 7.72
C ASN A 120 -9.38 -20.16 8.52
N MET A 121 -8.61 -19.11 8.84
CA MET A 121 -7.37 -19.25 9.61
C MET A 121 -7.66 -19.61 11.07
N ASP A 122 -6.85 -20.47 11.66
CA ASP A 122 -6.94 -20.78 13.08
C ASP A 122 -6.38 -19.64 13.95
N SER A 123 -6.76 -19.62 15.22
CA SER A 123 -6.37 -18.55 16.15
C SER A 123 -4.86 -18.39 16.35
N GLN A 124 -4.08 -19.47 16.23
CA GLN A 124 -2.63 -19.43 16.39
C GLN A 124 -1.99 -18.77 15.17
N SER A 125 -2.43 -19.13 13.97
CA SER A 125 -2.00 -18.50 12.71
C SER A 125 -2.35 -17.02 12.65
N VAL A 126 -3.57 -16.64 13.06
CA VAL A 126 -3.97 -15.23 13.18
C VAL A 126 -3.10 -14.48 14.19
N GLY A 127 -2.76 -15.10 15.31
CA GLY A 127 -1.87 -14.54 16.32
C GLY A 127 -0.48 -14.21 15.75
N ARG A 128 0.10 -15.15 14.99
CA ARG A 128 1.40 -14.96 14.31
C ARG A 128 1.35 -13.87 13.25
N LEU A 129 0.33 -13.89 12.39
CA LEU A 129 0.13 -12.84 11.38
C LEU A 129 0.05 -11.46 12.03
N ARG A 130 -0.74 -11.32 13.10
CA ARG A 130 -0.87 -10.06 13.83
C ARG A 130 0.47 -9.58 14.41
N GLU A 131 1.29 -10.49 14.92
CA GLU A 131 2.61 -10.16 15.45
C GLU A 131 3.53 -9.58 14.35
N GLU A 132 3.60 -10.24 13.19
CA GLU A 132 4.42 -9.78 12.07
C GLU A 132 3.92 -8.45 11.50
N LEU A 133 2.60 -8.30 11.33
CA LEU A 133 2.01 -7.02 10.89
C LEU A 133 2.28 -5.89 11.90
N SER A 134 2.28 -6.20 13.20
CA SER A 134 2.61 -5.23 14.25
C SER A 134 4.07 -4.80 14.17
N LYS A 135 5.01 -5.74 13.98
CA LYS A 135 6.44 -5.41 13.79
C LYS A 135 6.66 -4.53 12.56
N PHE A 136 6.04 -4.90 11.44
CA PHE A 136 6.11 -4.12 10.21
C PHE A 136 5.55 -2.71 10.38
N THR A 137 4.37 -2.57 11.01
CA THR A 137 3.75 -1.24 11.23
C THR A 137 4.61 -0.35 12.13
N VAL A 138 5.23 -0.92 13.17
CA VAL A 138 6.16 -0.19 14.03
C VAL A 138 7.41 0.24 13.27
N TRP A 139 7.96 -0.65 12.43
CA TRP A 139 9.11 -0.32 11.59
C TRP A 139 8.78 0.78 10.57
N LEU A 140 7.65 0.69 9.88
CA LEU A 140 7.18 1.70 8.93
C LEU A 140 6.96 3.06 9.61
N GLY A 141 6.39 3.05 10.82
CA GLY A 141 6.21 4.26 11.63
C GLY A 141 7.54 4.94 12.00
N LYS A 142 8.61 4.18 12.25
CA LYS A 142 9.96 4.73 12.51
C LYS A 142 10.59 5.33 11.26
N HIS A 143 10.25 4.83 10.08
CA HIS A 143 10.76 5.28 8.79
C HIS A 143 9.77 6.16 8.02
N ALA A 144 8.73 6.66 8.69
CA ALA A 144 7.64 7.37 8.01
C ALA A 144 8.12 8.60 7.22
N LYS A 145 9.18 9.29 7.68
CA LYS A 145 9.76 10.43 6.95
C LYS A 145 10.40 10.07 5.61
N ASN A 146 10.78 8.80 5.43
CA ASN A 146 11.44 8.32 4.21
C ASN A 146 10.39 7.86 3.20
N TYR A 147 9.31 7.23 3.67
CA TYR A 147 8.37 6.51 2.79
C TYR A 147 7.02 7.21 2.56
N PHE A 148 6.69 8.26 3.32
CA PHE A 148 5.49 9.07 3.10
C PHE A 148 5.84 10.35 2.37
N VAL A 149 4.93 10.80 1.50
CA VAL A 149 5.11 12.08 0.84
C VAL A 149 4.97 13.23 1.82
N SER A 150 5.80 14.26 1.65
CA SER A 150 5.72 15.49 2.45
C SER A 150 4.57 16.38 2.01
N GLU A 151 4.25 16.39 0.71
CA GLU A 151 3.24 17.24 0.11
C GLU A 151 2.37 16.46 -0.88
N TYR A 152 1.07 16.71 -0.84
CA TYR A 152 0.10 16.17 -1.78
C TYR A 152 -0.11 17.16 -2.92
N GLU A 153 -0.31 16.65 -4.12
CA GLU A 153 -0.51 17.47 -5.31
C GLU A 153 -1.95 18.00 -5.36
N THR A 154 -2.09 19.26 -5.76
CA THR A 154 -3.40 19.83 -6.11
C THR A 154 -3.64 19.57 -7.59
N PRO A 155 -4.61 18.72 -7.96
CA PRO A 155 -4.86 18.38 -9.35
C PRO A 155 -5.53 19.55 -10.09
N SER A 156 -5.55 19.49 -11.42
CA SER A 156 -6.17 20.52 -12.26
C SER A 156 -7.69 20.61 -12.04
N GLN A 157 -8.28 21.76 -12.38
CA GLN A 157 -9.73 21.96 -12.29
C GLN A 157 -10.50 20.91 -13.13
N GLU A 158 -9.97 20.55 -14.29
CA GLU A 158 -10.53 19.49 -15.15
C GLU A 158 -10.61 18.14 -14.43
N TYR A 159 -9.57 17.78 -13.66
CA TYR A 159 -9.60 16.57 -12.86
C TYR A 159 -10.68 16.62 -11.78
N ILE A 160 -10.80 17.76 -11.07
CA ILE A 160 -11.80 17.94 -10.01
C ILE A 160 -13.21 17.77 -10.57
N ASP A 161 -13.49 18.35 -11.74
CA ASP A 161 -14.79 18.24 -12.38
C ASP A 161 -15.08 16.80 -12.83
N LYS A 162 -14.08 16.08 -13.33
CA LYS A 162 -14.17 14.65 -13.64
C LYS A 162 -14.42 13.80 -12.39
N ALA A 163 -13.76 14.11 -11.27
CA ALA A 163 -13.91 13.40 -10.01
C ALA A 163 -15.30 13.60 -9.37
N ARG A 164 -15.95 14.75 -9.61
CA ARG A 164 -17.35 15.00 -9.20
C ARG A 164 -18.36 14.20 -10.02
N GLY A 165 -18.02 13.84 -11.26
CA GLY A 165 -18.87 13.07 -12.16
C GLY A 165 -18.81 11.55 -11.95
N PHE A 166 -17.76 11.04 -11.31
CA PHE A 166 -17.72 9.69 -10.73
C PHE A 166 -18.57 9.65 -9.47
#